data_AF-A0A4S4A9V4-F1
#
_entry.id   AF-A0A4S4A9V4-F1
#
_cell.length_a   1.000
_cell.length_b   1.000
_cell.length_c   1.000
_cell.angle_alpha   90.00
_cell.angle_beta   90.00
_cell.angle_gamma   90.00
#
_symmetry.space_group_name_H-M   'P 1'
#
loop_
_entity.id
_entity.type
_entity.pdbx_description
1 polymer ?
#
loop_
_entity_poly.entity_id
_entity_poly.type
_entity_poly.pdbx_seq_one_letter_code
_entity_poly.pdbx_strand_id
1 'polypeptide(L)'
;MKEKVLSRLIHIFAIVGISSYLLAHGSYLDNESKSIANHLFGISFGVVSLSLWLKAISSSFLLEGLCSSSARNLEDFFVFFYPLLTKEARVRWKNKINAKKTFDQDS
;
A
#
# COMPACT_ATOMS: atom_id res chain seq x y z
N MET A 1 10.22 2.74 -4.89
CA MET A 1 9.66 4.03 -4.43
C MET A 1 10.04 4.27 -2.96
N LYS A 2 10.13 5.52 -2.49
CA LYS A 2 10.28 5.84 -1.05
C LYS A 2 8.90 5.86 -0.37
N GLU A 3 8.81 5.46 0.90
CA GLU A 3 7.55 5.48 1.66
C GLU A 3 6.92 6.86 1.76
N LYS A 4 7.75 7.92 1.87
CA LYS A 4 7.27 9.31 1.85
C LYS A 4 6.52 9.65 0.56
N VAL A 5 6.98 9.10 -0.58
CA VAL A 5 6.33 9.31 -1.88
C VAL A 5 5.02 8.54 -1.95
N LEU A 6 4.99 7.30 -1.46
CA LEU A 6 3.76 6.48 -1.39
C LEU A 6 2.70 7.15 -0.52
N SER A 7 3.09 7.66 0.65
CA SER A 7 2.16 8.33 1.55
C SER A 7 1.62 9.64 0.97
N ARG A 8 2.42 10.41 0.22
CA ARG A 8 1.95 11.61 -0.49
C ARG A 8 0.98 11.26 -1.61
N LEU A 9 1.27 10.23 -2.40
CA LEU A 9 0.38 9.78 -3.48
C LEU A 9 -0.98 9.35 -2.91
N ILE A 10 -1.00 8.58 -1.82
CA ILE A 10 -2.25 8.19 -1.15
C ILE A 10 -3.07 9.42 -0.76
N HIS A 11 -2.45 10.44 -0.16
CA HIS A 11 -3.15 11.66 0.23
C HIS A 11 -3.69 12.42 -0.99
N ILE A 12 -2.90 12.57 -2.05
CA ILE A 12 -3.32 13.28 -3.26
C ILE A 12 -4.51 12.57 -3.90
N PHE A 13 -4.42 11.25 -4.11
CA PHE A 13 -5.53 10.48 -4.68
C PHE A 13 -6.76 10.44 -3.77
N ALA A 14 -6.59 10.43 -2.45
CA ALA A 14 -7.71 10.52 -1.51
C ALA A 14 -8.42 11.87 -1.62
N ILE A 15 -7.67 12.97 -1.68
CA ILE A 15 -8.23 14.33 -1.85
C ILE A 15 -8.96 14.41 -3.19
N VAL A 16 -8.35 13.97 -4.28
CA VAL A 16 -8.98 13.95 -5.62
C VAL A 16 -10.26 13.11 -5.60
N GLY A 17 -10.25 11.95 -4.94
CA GLY A 17 -11.43 11.11 -4.77
C GLY A 17 -12.55 11.82 -4.01
N ILE A 18 -12.25 12.43 -2.86
CA ILE A 18 -13.24 13.16 -2.05
C ILE A 18 -13.81 14.35 -2.84
N SER A 19 -12.96 15.12 -3.51
CA SER A 19 -13.40 16.24 -4.36
C SER A 19 -14.28 15.75 -5.51
N SER A 20 -13.91 14.65 -6.16
CA SER A 20 -14.71 14.07 -7.27
C SER A 20 -16.06 13.55 -6.79
N TYR A 21 -16.12 12.94 -5.60
CA TYR A 21 -17.38 12.51 -4.98
C TYR A 21 -18.31 13.69 -4.69
N LEU A 22 -17.78 14.76 -4.09
CA LEU A 22 -18.52 16.00 -3.80
C LEU A 22 -19.05 16.65 -5.07
N LEU A 23 -18.24 16.67 -6.14
CA LEU A 23 -18.65 17.19 -7.44
C LEU A 23 -19.76 16.32 -8.07
N ALA A 24 -19.60 15.00 -8.07
CA ALA A 24 -20.59 14.09 -8.65
C ALA A 24 -21.97 14.15 -7.96
N HIS A 25 -21.99 14.38 -6.65
CA HIS A 25 -23.22 14.47 -5.84
C HIS A 25 -23.72 15.91 -5.67
N GLY A 26 -22.98 16.91 -6.16
CA GLY A 26 -23.41 18.30 -6.17
C GLY A 26 -24.54 18.54 -7.17
N SER A 27 -25.56 19.30 -6.78
CA SER A 27 -26.68 19.65 -7.66
C SER A 27 -26.31 20.67 -8.75
N TYR A 28 -25.09 21.21 -8.72
CA TYR A 28 -24.65 22.32 -9.57
C TYR A 28 -23.96 21.91 -10.88
N LEU A 29 -23.71 20.61 -11.10
CA LEU A 29 -23.05 20.11 -12.30
C LEU A 29 -24.03 19.47 -13.29
N ASP A 30 -23.74 19.65 -14.57
CA ASP A 30 -24.38 18.97 -15.68
C ASP A 30 -24.06 17.46 -15.67
N ASN A 31 -24.86 16.69 -16.41
CA ASN A 31 -24.76 15.23 -16.39
C ASN A 31 -23.44 14.69 -16.96
N GLU A 32 -22.81 15.39 -17.91
CA GLU A 32 -21.51 14.97 -18.45
C GLU A 32 -20.40 15.18 -17.40
N SER A 33 -20.37 16.35 -16.75
CA SER A 33 -19.44 16.62 -15.65
C SER A 33 -19.61 15.65 -14.48
N LYS A 34 -20.84 15.25 -14.15
CA LYS A 34 -21.12 14.22 -13.13
C LYS A 34 -20.58 12.85 -13.52
N SER A 35 -20.71 12.45 -14.78
CA SER A 35 -20.18 11.19 -15.29
C SER A 35 -18.65 11.14 -15.17
N ILE A 36 -17.97 12.23 -15.56
CA ILE A 36 -16.52 12.36 -15.43
C ILE A 36 -16.09 12.32 -13.96
N ALA A 37 -16.80 13.03 -13.08
CA ALA A 37 -16.52 13.04 -11.65
C ALA A 37 -16.70 11.65 -11.01
N ASN A 38 -17.75 10.90 -11.39
CA ASN A 38 -17.93 9.51 -10.94
C ASN A 38 -16.82 8.59 -11.45
N HIS A 39 -16.36 8.77 -12.68
CA HIS A 39 -15.26 7.99 -13.23
C HIS A 39 -13.94 8.26 -12.48
N LEU A 40 -13.63 9.54 -12.23
CA LEU A 40 -12.47 9.97 -11.43
C LEU A 40 -12.55 9.48 -9.98
N PHE A 41 -13.74 9.46 -9.40
CA PHE A 41 -13.97 8.87 -8.07
C PHE A 41 -13.65 7.38 -8.07
N GLY A 42 -14.16 6.61 -9.04
CA GLY A 42 -13.90 5.17 -9.16
C GLY A 42 -12.41 4.86 -9.32
N ILE A 43 -11.71 5.60 -10.18
CA ILE A 43 -10.25 5.46 -10.37
C ILE A 43 -9.51 5.80 -9.08
N SER A 44 -9.84 6.93 -8.45
CA SER A 44 -9.21 7.37 -7.19
C SER A 44 -9.42 6.34 -6.08
N PHE A 45 -10.62 5.76 -5.96
CA PHE A 45 -10.91 4.74 -4.97
C PHE A 45 -10.09 3.45 -5.20
N GLY A 46 -9.98 3.00 -6.45
CA GLY A 46 -9.16 1.84 -6.82
C GLY A 46 -7.67 2.08 -6.52
N VAL A 47 -7.12 3.23 -6.93
CA VAL A 47 -5.70 3.57 -6.73
C VAL A 47 -5.37 3.77 -5.26
N VAL A 48 -6.25 4.41 -4.47
CA VAL A 48 -6.07 4.56 -3.01
C VAL A 48 -6.10 3.20 -2.33
N SER A 49 -7.04 2.32 -2.68
CA SER A 49 -7.14 0.99 -2.08
C SER A 49 -5.90 0.15 -2.35
N LEU A 50 -5.42 0.14 -3.60
CA LEU A 50 -4.18 -0.54 -3.99
C LEU A 50 -2.96 0.05 -3.26
N SER A 51 -2.91 1.38 -3.14
CA SER A 51 -1.81 2.08 -2.47
C SER A 51 -1.79 1.86 -0.96
N LEU A 52 -2.96 1.76 -0.32
CA LEU A 52 -3.11 1.37 1.08
C LEU A 52 -2.68 -0.07 1.30
N TRP A 53 -3.03 -0.98 0.39
CA TRP A 53 -2.58 -2.36 0.45
C TRP A 53 -1.05 -2.49 0.31
N LEU A 54 -0.45 -1.75 -0.63
CA LEU A 54 1.00 -1.64 -0.77
C LEU A 54 1.66 -1.08 0.49
N LYS A 55 1.04 -0.09 1.12
CA LYS A 55 1.51 0.48 2.38
C LYS A 55 1.41 -0.54 3.52
N ALA A 56 0.33 -1.32 3.58
CA ALA A 56 0.15 -2.37 4.57
C ALA A 56 1.25 -3.45 4.46
N ILE A 57 1.52 -3.94 3.25
CA ILE A 57 2.59 -4.93 2.99
C ILE A 57 3.99 -4.37 3.26
N SER A 58 4.18 -3.10 2.96
CA SER A 58 5.44 -2.41 3.22
C SER A 58 5.65 -2.08 4.71
N SER A 59 4.58 -2.06 5.50
CA SER A 59 4.61 -1.67 6.91
C SER A 59 5.03 -2.81 7.83
N SER A 60 5.48 -2.44 9.04
CA SER A 60 5.81 -3.38 10.10
C SER A 60 4.64 -4.25 10.51
N PHE A 61 3.39 -3.84 10.26
CA PHE A 61 2.18 -4.56 10.65
C PHE A 61 2.12 -5.97 10.04
N LEU A 62 2.33 -6.09 8.73
CA LEU A 62 2.31 -7.40 8.06
C LEU A 62 3.53 -8.23 8.46
N LEU A 63 4.70 -7.59 8.57
CA LEU A 63 5.92 -8.22 9.08
C LEU A 63 5.78 -8.73 10.52
N GLU A 64 5.05 -8.03 11.38
CA GLU A 64 4.78 -8.38 12.78
C GLU A 64 3.74 -9.51 12.86
N GLY A 65 2.68 -9.47 12.04
CA GLY A 65 1.75 -10.59 11.92
C GLY A 65 2.44 -11.87 11.43
N LEU A 66 3.48 -11.73 10.60
CA LEU A 66 4.29 -12.85 10.11
C LEU A 66 5.48 -13.20 11.03
N CYS A 67 5.63 -12.55 12.20
CA CYS A 67 6.73 -12.85 13.14
C CYS A 67 6.73 -14.30 13.63
N SER A 68 5.58 -14.99 13.68
CA SER A 68 5.52 -16.41 14.07
C SER A 68 5.88 -17.36 12.93
N SER A 69 5.88 -16.91 11.67
CA SER A 69 6.17 -17.74 10.51
C SER A 69 7.65 -18.09 10.41
N SER A 70 7.97 -19.26 9.88
CA SER A 70 9.36 -19.71 9.68
C SER A 70 10.15 -18.73 8.79
N ALA A 71 11.47 -18.68 8.95
CA ALA A 71 12.33 -17.84 8.13
C ALA A 71 12.16 -18.12 6.62
N ARG A 72 11.91 -19.38 6.24
CA ARG A 72 11.67 -19.79 4.85
C ARG A 72 10.37 -19.21 4.30
N ASN A 73 9.28 -19.26 5.05
CA ASN A 73 8.00 -18.68 4.62
C ASN A 73 8.11 -17.16 4.46
N LEU A 74 8.86 -16.50 5.34
CA LEU A 74 9.15 -15.06 5.21
C LEU A 74 9.95 -14.73 3.95
N GLU A 75 10.87 -15.59 3.52
CA GLU A 75 11.59 -15.44 2.25
C GLU A 75 10.67 -15.62 1.03
N ASP A 76 9.79 -16.62 1.06
CA ASP A 76 8.84 -16.84 -0.02
C ASP A 76 7.89 -15.65 -0.18
N PHE A 77 7.36 -15.12 0.93
CA PHE A 77 6.57 -13.89 0.91
C PHE A 77 7.38 -12.67 0.45
N PHE A 78 8.65 -12.56 0.87
CA PHE A 78 9.52 -11.48 0.44
C PHE A 78 9.72 -11.48 -1.07
N VAL A 79 9.97 -12.65 -1.67
CA VAL A 79 10.13 -12.79 -3.13
C VAL A 79 8.81 -12.47 -3.84
N PHE A 80 7.70 -12.99 -3.34
CA PHE A 80 6.37 -12.76 -3.91
C PHE A 80 6.00 -11.26 -3.93
N PHE A 81 6.26 -10.54 -2.83
CA PHE A 81 5.96 -9.11 -2.73
C PHE A 81 7.11 -8.21 -3.18
N TYR A 82 8.29 -8.74 -3.52
CA TYR A 82 9.48 -7.97 -3.90
C TYR A 82 9.23 -6.84 -4.92
N PRO A 83 8.51 -7.06 -6.04
CA PRO A 83 8.27 -6.00 -7.03
C PRO A 83 7.39 -4.87 -6.48
N LEU A 84 6.58 -5.15 -5.46
CA LEU A 84 5.61 -4.24 -4.86
C LEU A 84 6.17 -3.50 -3.64
N LEU A 85 7.25 -4.00 -3.04
CA LEU A 85 7.85 -3.42 -1.84
C LEU A 85 8.59 -2.11 -2.13
N THR A 86 8.45 -1.15 -1.21
CA THR A 86 9.26 0.08 -1.21
C THR A 86 10.74 -0.21 -0.91
N LYS A 87 11.63 0.74 -1.22
CA LYS A 87 13.06 0.57 -0.93
C LYS A 87 13.30 0.36 0.57
N GLU A 88 12.64 1.15 1.42
CA GLU A 88 12.74 0.99 2.88
C GLU A 88 12.15 -0.34 3.36
N ALA A 89 11.00 -0.75 2.82
CA ALA A 89 10.39 -2.02 3.19
C ALA A 89 11.27 -3.21 2.84
N ARG A 90 11.92 -3.21 1.67
CA ARG A 90 12.84 -4.30 1.30
C ARG A 90 13.99 -4.46 2.28
N VAL A 91 14.55 -3.34 2.77
CA VAL A 91 15.61 -3.37 3.79
C VAL A 91 15.07 -3.92 5.10
N ARG A 92 13.89 -3.48 5.55
CA ARG A 92 13.27 -3.98 6.79
C ARG A 92 12.96 -5.48 6.72
N TRP A 93 12.37 -5.94 5.62
CA TRP A 93 12.10 -7.36 5.37
C TRP A 93 13.38 -8.19 5.44
N LYS A 94 14.44 -7.76 4.73
CA LYS A 94 15.75 -8.44 4.75
C LYS A 94 16.36 -8.50 6.14
N ASN A 95 16.34 -7.38 6.89
CA ASN A 95 16.86 -7.34 8.25
C ASN A 95 16.10 -8.30 9.18
N LYS A 96 14.78 -8.40 9.03
CA LYS A 96 13.94 -9.28 9.86
C LYS A 96 14.15 -10.76 9.54
N ILE A 97 14.27 -11.12 8.27
CA ILE A 97 14.61 -12.48 7.83
C ILE A 97 15.98 -12.89 8.39
N ASN A 98 16.99 -12.01 8.27
CA ASN A 98 18.33 -12.28 8.79
C ASN A 98 18.35 -12.44 10.31
N ALA A 99 17.66 -11.55 11.05
CA ALA A 99 17.55 -11.65 12.51
C ALA A 99 16.87 -12.95 12.96
N LYS A 100 15.92 -13.46 12.18
CA LYS A 100 15.26 -14.73 12.49
C LYS A 100 16.13 -15.94 12.16
N LYS A 101 16.88 -15.89 11.06
CA LYS A 101 17.86 -16.93 10.72
C LYS A 101 18.95 -17.08 11.77
N THR A 102 19.45 -15.98 12.33
CA THR A 102 20.43 -16.04 13.42
C THR A 102 19.83 -16.61 14.70
N PHE A 103 18.59 -16.24 15.03
CA PHE A 103 17.90 -16.77 16.21
C PHE A 103 17.65 -18.27 16.11
N ASP A 104 17.19 -18.76 14.94
CA ASP A 104 16.93 -20.19 14.70
C ASP A 104 18.24 -21.02 14.60
N GLN A 105 19.41 -20.39 14.41
CA GLN A 105 20.72 -21.06 14.43
C GLN A 105 21.34 -21.16 15.82
N ASP A 106 20.98 -20.24 16.73
CA ASP A 106 21.47 -20.19 18.12
C ASP A 106 20.55 -20.95 19.10
N SER A 107 19.40 -21.47 18.63
CA SER A 107 18.42 -22.27 19.38
C SER A 107 18.55 -23.77 19.12
#